data_AF-A0A655BX98-F1
#
_entry.id   AF-A0A655BX98-F1
#
_cell.length_a   1.000
_cell.length_b   1.000
_cell.length_c   1.000
_cell.angle_alpha   90.00
_cell.angle_beta   90.00
_cell.angle_gamma   90.00
#
_symmetry.space_group_name_H-M   'P 1'
#
loop_
_entity.id
_entity.type
_entity.pdbx_description
1 polymer ?
#
loop_
_entity_poly.entity_id
_entity_poly.type
_entity_poly.pdbx_seq_one_letter_code
_entity_poly.pdbx_strand_id
1 'polypeptide(L)'
;MYFLFSFDAVRGNILHLSSNFTLLSAGKSLHYHWKGIAPPEGEKGDIIHRIAIKERQFLQRSQFDEIQYGPAALKRNAQGTILRPVITAHGHFRVLKNRFPDVTTHIIAHECFLRGAVITAWAERFRQRLSSLWFVEEEINDDDCRAEWQLLGKTWQGWWQNQWQLWGQGHNRKMVCSLTGSHLEQGVAVNLAASRRFVTWLWQQPEFQQSAHYSAKRVTQILYLLTEKYNSQWNHI
;
A
#
# COMPACT_ATOMS: atom_id res chain seq x y z
N MET A 1 -10.83 9.66 3.55
CA MET A 1 -10.72 8.42 4.35
C MET A 1 -9.59 7.58 3.76
N TYR A 2 -8.94 6.74 4.56
CA TYR A 2 -7.83 5.90 4.11
C TYR A 2 -8.21 4.41 4.19
N PHE A 3 -7.82 3.65 3.16
CA PHE A 3 -8.06 2.21 3.08
C PHE A 3 -6.73 1.47 2.83
N LEU A 4 -6.60 0.31 3.46
CA LEU A 4 -5.53 -0.64 3.19
C LEU A 4 -6.13 -1.92 2.62
N PHE A 5 -5.55 -2.36 1.51
CA PHE A 5 -5.86 -3.64 0.88
C PHE A 5 -4.60 -4.49 0.86
N SER A 6 -4.76 -5.77 1.19
CA SER A 6 -3.71 -6.78 0.99
C SER A 6 -4.21 -7.87 0.07
N PHE A 7 -3.32 -8.34 -0.79
CA PHE A 7 -3.64 -9.25 -1.87
C PHE A 7 -2.72 -10.48 -1.81
N ASP A 8 -3.22 -11.60 -2.31
CA ASP A 8 -2.39 -12.72 -2.73
C ASP A 8 -1.67 -12.28 -4.02
N ALA A 9 -0.35 -12.17 -3.97
CA ALA A 9 0.43 -11.71 -5.10
C ALA A 9 0.38 -12.67 -6.31
N VAL A 10 0.09 -13.95 -6.08
CA VAL A 10 0.02 -14.99 -7.12
C VAL A 10 -1.40 -15.06 -7.67
N ARG A 11 -2.40 -15.27 -6.81
CA ARG A 11 -3.79 -15.47 -7.21
C ARG A 11 -4.52 -14.17 -7.54
N GLY A 12 -4.04 -13.04 -7.04
CA GLY A 12 -4.68 -11.73 -7.22
C GLY A 12 -5.88 -11.49 -6.30
N ASN A 13 -6.29 -12.47 -5.49
CA ASN A 13 -7.39 -12.34 -4.55
C ASN A 13 -7.07 -11.35 -3.42
N ILE A 14 -8.08 -10.59 -2.99
CA ILE A 14 -7.98 -9.71 -1.83
C ILE A 14 -8.05 -10.56 -0.57
N LEU A 15 -7.00 -10.52 0.24
CA LEU A 15 -6.89 -11.26 1.50
C LEU A 15 -7.53 -10.51 2.67
N HIS A 16 -7.41 -9.19 2.67
CA HIS A 16 -7.93 -8.33 3.73
C HIS A 16 -8.10 -6.88 3.27
N LEU A 17 -9.12 -6.22 3.82
CA LEU A 17 -9.41 -4.80 3.69
C LEU A 17 -9.53 -4.20 5.10
N SER A 18 -8.93 -3.04 5.32
CA SER A 18 -9.19 -2.22 6.51
C SER A 18 -9.39 -0.76 6.13
N SER A 19 -10.22 -0.05 6.89
CA SER A 19 -10.36 1.40 6.80
C SER A 19 -9.91 2.04 8.10
N ASN A 20 -9.45 3.29 8.00
CA ASN A 20 -9.16 4.07 9.21
C ASN A 20 -10.40 4.70 9.85
N PHE A 21 -11.60 4.26 9.44
CA PHE A 21 -12.85 4.66 10.08
C PHE A 21 -13.28 3.60 11.09
N THR A 22 -13.72 4.04 12.27
CA THR A 22 -14.32 3.17 13.29
C THR A 22 -15.58 3.79 13.86
N LEU A 23 -16.54 2.95 14.24
CA LEU A 23 -17.71 3.35 15.02
C LEU A 23 -17.40 3.45 16.52
N LEU A 24 -16.28 2.87 16.96
CA LEU A 24 -15.85 2.92 18.35
C LEU A 24 -15.31 4.30 18.70
N SER A 25 -15.52 4.70 19.95
CA SER A 25 -14.84 5.86 20.51
C SER A 25 -13.34 5.57 20.63
N ALA A 26 -12.53 6.57 20.32
CA ALA A 26 -11.08 6.52 20.48
C ALA A 26 -10.59 7.80 21.18
N GLY A 27 -9.50 7.72 21.93
CA GLY A 27 -8.87 8.90 22.52
C GLY A 27 -8.41 9.89 21.44
N LYS A 28 -8.46 11.19 21.74
CA LYS A 28 -8.13 12.28 20.78
C LYS A 28 -6.75 12.14 20.13
N SER A 29 -5.78 11.57 20.84
CA SER A 29 -4.42 11.30 20.33
C SER A 29 -4.38 10.28 19.18
N LEU A 30 -5.42 9.46 19.03
CA LEU A 30 -5.53 8.45 17.99
C LEU A 30 -6.24 8.98 16.73
N HIS A 31 -6.84 10.17 16.82
CA HIS A 31 -7.62 10.75 15.72
C HIS A 31 -6.70 11.30 14.64
N TYR A 32 -7.10 11.12 13.40
CA TYR A 32 -6.46 11.78 12.28
C TYR A 32 -6.84 13.25 12.24
N HIS A 33 -5.83 14.11 12.15
CA HIS A 33 -5.99 15.54 11.95
C HIS A 33 -5.20 15.97 10.73
N TRP A 34 -5.86 16.65 9.81
CA TRP A 34 -5.19 17.24 8.66
C TRP A 34 -4.50 18.53 9.09
N LYS A 35 -3.19 18.64 8.81
CA LYS A 35 -2.33 19.76 9.18
C LYS A 35 -2.25 20.85 8.10
N GLY A 36 -3.12 20.82 7.09
CA GLY A 36 -3.04 21.75 5.96
C GLY A 36 -1.92 21.44 4.97
N ILE A 37 -1.15 20.37 5.19
CA ILE A 37 -0.12 19.92 4.27
C ILE A 37 -0.83 19.23 3.10
N ALA A 38 -0.65 19.75 1.89
CA ALA A 38 -1.16 19.10 0.69
C ALA A 38 -0.54 17.69 0.60
N PRO A 39 -1.32 16.65 0.27
CA PRO A 39 -0.73 15.37 -0.08
C PRO A 39 0.26 15.62 -1.23
N PRO A 40 1.39 14.89 -1.27
CA PRO A 40 2.27 14.91 -2.43
C PRO A 40 1.43 14.74 -3.69
N GLU A 41 1.51 15.68 -4.63
CA GLU A 41 0.90 15.43 -5.93
C GLU A 41 1.54 14.16 -6.51
N GLY A 42 0.80 13.41 -7.33
CA GLY A 42 1.37 12.36 -8.16
C GLY A 42 2.31 13.02 -9.15
N GLU A 43 3.54 13.29 -8.74
CA GLU A 43 4.42 14.16 -9.50
C GLU A 43 4.85 13.48 -10.80
N LYS A 44 4.67 14.23 -11.89
CA LYS A 44 5.11 13.87 -13.23
C LYS A 44 6.63 14.01 -13.29
N GLY A 45 7.34 12.91 -13.11
CA GLY A 45 8.78 12.80 -13.24
C GLY A 45 9.17 11.33 -13.35
N ASP A 46 10.38 11.06 -13.83
CA ASP A 46 10.90 9.69 -13.90
C ASP A 46 10.83 9.00 -12.53
N ILE A 47 10.59 7.69 -12.53
CA ILE A 47 10.33 6.87 -11.35
C ILE A 47 11.45 6.95 -10.30
N ILE A 48 12.71 7.15 -10.73
CA ILE A 48 13.84 7.38 -9.83
C ILE A 48 13.63 8.66 -9.00
N HIS A 49 13.17 9.73 -9.64
CA HIS A 49 12.93 11.01 -8.98
C HIS A 49 11.79 10.92 -7.97
N ARG A 50 10.73 10.18 -8.31
CA ARG A 50 9.59 9.95 -7.40
C ARG A 50 10.03 9.28 -6.09
N ILE A 51 10.90 8.26 -6.16
CA ILE A 51 11.46 7.63 -4.96
C ILE A 51 12.27 8.61 -4.12
N ALA A 52 13.15 9.40 -4.75
CA ALA A 52 13.98 10.38 -4.03
C ALA A 52 13.13 11.45 -3.32
N ILE A 53 12.06 11.93 -3.96
CA ILE A 53 11.10 12.85 -3.33
C ILE A 53 10.42 12.18 -2.14
N LYS A 54 9.90 10.97 -2.32
CA LYS A 54 9.15 10.26 -1.28
C LYS A 54 10.01 10.00 -0.04
N GLU A 55 11.27 9.62 -0.23
CA GLU A 55 12.25 9.49 0.85
C GLU A 55 12.47 10.83 1.58
N ARG A 56 12.63 11.95 0.86
CA ARG A 56 12.73 13.29 1.48
C ARG A 56 11.47 13.63 2.28
N GLN A 57 10.30 13.32 1.75
CA GLN A 57 9.03 13.55 2.43
C GLN A 57 8.92 12.74 3.72
N PHE A 58 9.40 11.50 3.76
CA PHE A 58 9.44 10.72 5.01
C PHE A 58 10.26 11.41 6.09
N LEU A 59 11.41 11.99 5.72
CA LEU A 59 12.31 12.68 6.65
C LEU A 59 11.80 14.05 7.11
N GLN A 60 10.93 14.67 6.33
CA GLN A 60 10.29 15.94 6.70
C GLN A 60 9.12 15.77 7.68
N ARG A 61 8.62 14.54 7.88
CA ARG A 61 7.55 14.27 8.85
C ARG A 61 8.10 14.39 10.28
N SER A 62 7.30 14.97 11.17
CA SER A 62 7.64 15.04 12.60
C SER A 62 7.76 13.66 13.25
N GLN A 63 6.96 12.70 12.74
CA GLN A 63 7.01 11.28 13.05
C GLN A 63 6.79 10.50 11.75
N PHE A 64 7.52 9.41 11.53
CA PHE A 64 7.40 8.61 10.30
C PHE A 64 5.97 8.10 10.05
N ASP A 65 5.19 7.93 11.11
CA ASP A 65 3.81 7.45 11.08
C ASP A 65 2.76 8.56 10.88
N GLU A 66 3.19 9.82 10.78
CA GLU A 66 2.32 10.98 10.54
C GLU A 66 2.10 11.22 9.05
N ILE A 67 1.16 10.46 8.48
CA ILE A 67 0.77 10.57 7.06
C ILE A 67 -0.31 11.63 6.90
N GLN A 68 -0.20 12.48 5.88
CA GLN A 68 -1.20 13.46 5.48
C GLN A 68 -1.75 13.08 4.10
N TYR A 69 -3.03 12.70 4.04
CA TYR A 69 -3.71 12.30 2.79
C TYR A 69 -4.87 13.25 2.45
N GLY A 70 -4.79 14.48 2.96
CA GLY A 70 -5.77 15.54 2.77
C GLY A 70 -6.86 15.61 3.84
N PRO A 71 -7.85 16.49 3.67
CA PRO A 71 -8.95 16.66 4.61
C PRO A 71 -9.79 15.37 4.67
N ALA A 72 -9.80 14.72 5.83
CA ALA A 72 -10.63 13.54 6.07
C ALA A 72 -11.55 13.79 7.25
N ALA A 73 -12.50 14.68 7.06
CA ALA A 73 -13.55 14.97 8.03
C ALA A 73 -14.78 14.08 7.79
N LEU A 74 -15.45 13.71 8.87
CA LEU A 74 -16.77 13.09 8.78
C LEU A 74 -17.80 14.13 8.30
N LYS A 75 -18.80 13.67 7.55
CA LYS A 75 -19.95 14.52 7.18
C LYS A 75 -20.67 14.98 8.44
N ARG A 76 -21.35 16.14 8.37
CA ARG A 76 -22.13 16.68 9.48
C ARG A 76 -23.08 15.60 10.04
N ASN A 77 -23.07 15.43 11.36
CA ASN A 77 -23.85 14.43 12.12
C ASN A 77 -23.49 12.96 11.87
N ALA A 78 -22.43 12.64 11.12
CA ALA A 78 -21.98 11.25 10.99
C ALA A 78 -21.28 10.79 12.28
N GLN A 79 -21.68 9.62 12.78
CA GLN A 79 -21.06 8.97 13.94
C GLN A 79 -19.73 8.30 13.57
N GLY A 80 -18.86 8.15 14.56
CA GLY A 80 -17.60 7.42 14.47
C GLY A 80 -16.38 8.33 14.55
N THR A 81 -15.22 7.79 14.19
CA THR A 81 -13.93 8.46 14.29
C THR A 81 -13.04 8.04 13.13
N ILE A 82 -12.28 8.98 12.59
CA ILE A 82 -11.19 8.72 11.64
C ILE A 82 -9.89 8.62 12.44
N LEU A 83 -9.28 7.44 12.45
CA LEU A 83 -8.03 7.15 13.13
C LEU A 83 -6.83 7.56 12.28
N ARG A 84 -5.69 7.79 12.93
CA ARG A 84 -4.39 7.89 12.26
C ARG A 84 -4.16 6.62 11.42
N PRO A 85 -3.78 6.72 10.13
CA PRO A 85 -3.64 5.55 9.25
C PRO A 85 -2.67 4.48 9.78
N VAL A 86 -1.61 4.88 10.49
CA VAL A 86 -0.67 3.94 11.12
C VAL A 86 -1.37 2.94 12.06
N ILE A 87 -2.35 3.39 12.85
CA ILE A 87 -3.10 2.52 13.76
C ILE A 87 -3.82 1.43 12.96
N THR A 88 -4.40 1.83 11.83
CA THR A 88 -5.09 0.92 10.92
C THR A 88 -4.10 -0.06 10.28
N ALA A 89 -2.92 0.40 9.87
CA ALA A 89 -1.89 -0.47 9.30
C ALA A 89 -1.42 -1.55 10.28
N HIS A 90 -1.11 -1.19 11.53
CA HIS A 90 -0.73 -2.18 12.55
C HIS A 90 -1.86 -3.18 12.83
N GLY A 91 -3.11 -2.71 12.91
CA GLY A 91 -4.27 -3.58 13.03
C GLY A 91 -4.43 -4.54 11.83
N HIS A 92 -4.31 -4.00 10.62
CA HIS A 92 -4.42 -4.73 9.35
C HIS A 92 -3.40 -5.87 9.26
N PHE A 93 -2.12 -5.57 9.51
CA PHE A 93 -1.07 -6.58 9.45
C PHE A 93 -1.11 -7.57 10.61
N ARG A 94 -1.63 -7.19 11.78
CA ARG A 94 -1.89 -8.14 12.88
C ARG A 94 -2.95 -9.18 12.48
N VAL A 95 -4.04 -8.75 11.85
CA VAL A 95 -5.08 -9.68 11.33
C VAL A 95 -4.49 -10.61 10.29
N LEU A 96 -3.71 -10.09 9.35
CA LEU A 96 -3.04 -10.90 8.33
C LEU A 96 -2.05 -11.89 8.93
N LYS A 97 -1.24 -11.49 9.93
CA LYS A 97 -0.32 -12.39 10.63
C LYS A 97 -1.05 -13.55 11.29
N ASN A 98 -2.20 -13.30 11.91
CA ASN A 98 -2.99 -14.34 12.54
C ASN A 98 -3.56 -15.33 11.52
N ARG A 99 -3.98 -14.85 10.34
CA ARG A 99 -4.57 -15.69 9.29
C ARG A 99 -3.53 -16.42 8.43
N PHE A 100 -2.38 -15.79 8.21
CA PHE A 100 -1.30 -16.25 7.34
C PHE A 100 0.05 -16.14 8.06
N PRO A 101 0.26 -16.89 9.15
CA PRO A 101 1.46 -16.77 9.96
C PRO A 101 2.73 -17.13 9.17
N ASP A 102 2.59 -18.00 8.18
CA ASP A 102 3.69 -18.61 7.43
C ASP A 102 4.04 -17.92 6.13
N VAL A 103 3.46 -16.74 5.83
CA VAL A 103 3.91 -15.91 4.70
C VAL A 103 5.37 -15.50 4.88
N THR A 104 6.17 -15.73 3.84
CA THR A 104 7.62 -15.47 3.81
C THR A 104 8.00 -14.30 2.92
N THR A 105 7.11 -13.79 2.07
CA THR A 105 7.40 -12.65 1.19
C THR A 105 6.33 -11.59 1.35
N HIS A 106 6.77 -10.39 1.68
CA HIS A 106 5.92 -9.23 1.86
C HIS A 106 6.30 -8.17 0.83
N ILE A 107 5.32 -7.71 0.05
CA ILE A 107 5.49 -6.69 -0.96
C ILE A 107 4.58 -5.52 -0.58
N ILE A 108 5.16 -4.34 -0.41
CA ILE A 108 4.43 -3.14 -0.01
C ILE A 108 4.75 -1.97 -0.93
N ALA A 109 3.77 -1.09 -1.13
CA ALA A 109 4.03 0.22 -1.71
C ALA A 109 5.09 0.96 -0.89
N HIS A 110 5.86 1.83 -1.53
CA HIS A 110 6.92 2.62 -0.89
C HIS A 110 6.35 3.61 0.13
N GLU A 111 6.03 3.17 1.34
CA GLU A 111 5.58 4.01 2.46
C GLU A 111 6.15 3.49 3.78
N CYS A 112 6.80 4.37 4.54
CA CYS A 112 7.58 3.98 5.72
C CYS A 112 6.73 3.39 6.86
N PHE A 113 5.49 3.84 7.04
CA PHE A 113 4.61 3.29 8.07
C PHE A 113 4.13 1.87 7.75
N LEU A 114 3.98 1.53 6.46
CA LEU A 114 3.67 0.15 6.03
C LEU A 114 4.84 -0.78 6.38
N ARG A 115 6.08 -0.34 6.11
CA ARG A 115 7.29 -1.06 6.53
C ARG A 115 7.27 -1.34 8.03
N GLY A 116 7.03 -0.31 8.85
CA GLY A 116 6.97 -0.45 10.30
C GLY A 116 5.91 -1.46 10.76
N ALA A 117 4.72 -1.41 10.17
CA ALA A 117 3.62 -2.30 10.52
C ALA A 117 3.90 -3.78 10.14
N VAL A 118 4.46 -4.04 8.95
CA VAL A 118 4.83 -5.41 8.54
C VAL A 118 5.95 -5.96 9.42
N ILE A 119 7.02 -5.17 9.64
CA ILE A 119 8.15 -5.58 10.49
C ILE A 119 7.66 -5.93 11.90
N THR A 120 6.75 -5.12 12.45
CA THR A 120 6.18 -5.38 13.78
C THR A 120 5.39 -6.68 13.80
N ALA A 121 4.55 -6.94 12.80
CA ALA A 121 3.69 -8.12 12.76
C ALA A 121 4.46 -9.44 12.53
N TRP A 122 5.54 -9.45 11.76
CA TRP A 122 6.39 -10.63 11.50
C TRP A 122 7.80 -10.52 12.11
N ALA A 123 7.95 -9.77 13.21
CA ALA A 123 9.26 -9.44 13.79
C ALA A 123 10.17 -10.66 14.02
N GLU A 124 9.62 -11.76 14.54
CA GLU A 124 10.38 -12.99 14.77
C GLU A 124 10.96 -13.58 13.48
N ARG A 125 10.16 -13.64 12.42
CA ARG A 125 10.60 -14.23 11.14
C ARG A 125 11.65 -13.36 10.46
N PHE A 126 11.54 -12.05 10.56
CA PHE A 126 12.60 -11.15 10.07
C PHE A 126 13.90 -11.31 10.88
N ARG A 127 13.81 -11.42 12.21
CA ARG A 127 14.98 -11.69 13.07
C ARG A 127 15.66 -13.02 12.71
N GLN A 128 14.86 -14.04 12.38
CA GLN A 128 15.34 -15.36 11.95
C GLN A 128 15.69 -15.45 10.46
N ARG A 129 15.58 -14.34 9.70
CA ARG A 129 15.80 -14.29 8.23
C ARG A 129 14.94 -15.27 7.42
N LEU A 130 13.74 -15.57 7.92
CA LEU A 130 12.75 -16.44 7.28
C LEU A 130 11.74 -15.69 6.41
N SER A 131 11.75 -14.36 6.46
CA SER A 131 10.85 -13.51 5.68
C SER A 131 11.61 -12.43 4.92
N SER A 132 11.14 -12.10 3.72
CA SER A 132 11.61 -10.99 2.89
C SER A 132 10.58 -9.86 2.84
N LEU A 133 11.07 -8.62 2.83
CA LEU A 133 10.23 -7.43 2.69
C LEU A 133 10.76 -6.56 1.55
N TRP A 134 9.86 -6.16 0.66
CA TRP A 134 10.16 -5.36 -0.51
C TRP A 134 9.33 -4.09 -0.56
N PHE A 135 9.99 -2.96 -0.84
CA PHE A 135 9.31 -1.80 -1.39
C PHE A 135 9.20 -1.91 -2.91
N VAL A 136 8.08 -1.40 -3.42
CA VAL A 136 7.80 -1.30 -4.85
C VAL A 136 7.20 0.06 -5.17
N GLU A 137 7.67 0.63 -6.26
CA GLU A 137 7.07 1.76 -6.98
C GLU A 137 7.00 1.37 -8.46
N GLU A 138 5.93 1.74 -9.17
CA GLU A 138 5.71 1.30 -10.55
C GLU A 138 5.22 2.43 -11.44
N GLU A 139 5.47 2.28 -12.73
CA GLU A 139 4.94 3.08 -13.82
C GLU A 139 4.51 2.12 -14.91
N ILE A 140 3.25 1.72 -14.89
CA ILE A 140 2.72 0.75 -15.83
C ILE A 140 1.80 1.48 -16.80
N ASN A 141 2.30 1.67 -18.00
CA ASN A 141 1.65 2.40 -19.09
C ASN A 141 0.99 1.44 -20.09
N ASP A 142 1.41 0.17 -20.11
CA ASP A 142 0.93 -0.89 -21.00
C ASP A 142 0.84 -2.21 -20.21
N ASP A 143 -0.32 -2.49 -19.61
CA ASP A 143 -0.55 -3.72 -18.84
C ASP A 143 -0.54 -5.00 -19.74
N ASP A 144 -0.68 -4.86 -21.06
CA ASP A 144 -0.68 -5.98 -22.00
C ASP A 144 0.72 -6.33 -22.53
N CYS A 145 1.73 -5.54 -22.17
CA CYS A 145 3.10 -5.75 -22.61
C CYS A 145 3.62 -7.15 -22.23
N ARG A 146 4.00 -7.93 -23.25
CA ARG A 146 4.53 -9.31 -23.09
C ARG A 146 6.05 -9.39 -23.12
N ALA A 147 6.75 -8.26 -23.28
CA ALA A 147 8.21 -8.24 -23.22
C ALA A 147 8.70 -8.74 -21.85
N GLU A 148 9.93 -9.23 -21.79
CA GLU A 148 10.54 -9.61 -20.51
C GLU A 148 11.00 -8.37 -19.73
N TRP A 149 10.98 -8.47 -18.41
CA TRP A 149 11.55 -7.45 -17.54
C TRP A 149 13.08 -7.51 -17.60
N GLN A 150 13.71 -6.38 -17.91
CA GLN A 150 15.15 -6.24 -17.97
C GLN A 150 15.65 -5.29 -16.87
N LEU A 151 16.75 -5.66 -16.22
CA LEU A 151 17.41 -4.80 -15.24
C LEU A 151 18.13 -3.67 -15.98
N LEU A 152 17.68 -2.44 -15.78
CA LEU A 152 18.25 -1.25 -16.42
C LEU A 152 19.35 -0.60 -15.57
N GLY A 153 19.31 -0.78 -14.25
CA GLY A 153 20.31 -0.19 -13.37
C GLY A 153 19.99 -0.36 -11.89
N LYS A 154 20.90 0.16 -11.06
CA LYS A 154 20.77 0.19 -9.60
C LYS A 154 21.06 1.59 -9.10
N THR A 155 20.30 2.05 -8.11
CA THR A 155 20.54 3.33 -7.43
C THR A 155 20.52 3.13 -5.93
N TRP A 156 21.13 4.04 -5.19
CA TRP A 156 21.11 4.06 -3.73
C TRP A 156 20.31 5.27 -3.29
N GLN A 157 19.22 5.05 -2.55
CA GLN A 157 18.26 6.11 -2.21
C GLN A 157 17.86 6.05 -0.74
N GLY A 158 17.43 7.19 -0.23
CA GLY A 158 16.92 7.35 1.13
C GLY A 158 17.98 7.42 2.20
N TRP A 159 17.54 7.67 3.43
CA TRP A 159 18.42 7.83 4.60
C TRP A 159 19.26 6.58 4.88
N TRP A 160 18.66 5.41 4.70
CA TRP A 160 19.30 4.12 4.94
C TRP A 160 20.24 3.69 3.81
N GLN A 161 20.35 4.49 2.73
CA GLN A 161 21.04 4.09 1.50
C GLN A 161 20.58 2.68 1.11
N ASN A 162 19.27 2.50 0.89
CA ASN A 162 18.81 1.21 0.42
C ASN A 162 19.09 1.12 -1.09
N GLN A 163 19.52 -0.05 -1.55
CA GLN A 163 19.72 -0.28 -2.98
C GLN A 163 18.38 -0.53 -3.66
N TRP A 164 18.05 0.31 -4.64
CA TRP A 164 16.91 0.15 -5.52
C TRP A 164 17.36 -0.40 -6.87
N GLN A 165 16.55 -1.27 -7.45
CA GLN A 165 16.75 -1.82 -8.79
C GLN A 165 15.72 -1.20 -9.73
N LEU A 166 16.18 -0.64 -10.84
CA LEU A 166 15.32 -0.17 -11.92
C LEU A 166 15.14 -1.29 -12.94
N TRP A 167 13.89 -1.67 -13.18
CA TRP A 167 13.50 -2.65 -14.18
C TRP A 167 12.65 -1.99 -15.27
N GLY A 168 12.82 -2.42 -16.52
CA GLY A 168 12.03 -1.96 -17.65
C GLY A 168 11.40 -3.11 -18.42
N GLN A 169 10.21 -2.86 -18.98
CA GLN A 169 9.47 -3.77 -19.85
C GLN A 169 8.70 -2.93 -20.87
N GLY A 170 9.23 -2.79 -22.10
CA GLY A 170 8.66 -1.85 -23.08
C GLY A 170 8.57 -0.42 -22.53
N HIS A 171 7.36 0.13 -22.43
CA HIS A 171 7.08 1.45 -21.83
C HIS A 171 6.81 1.42 -20.32
N ASN A 172 6.82 0.23 -19.71
CA ASN A 172 6.65 0.06 -18.27
C ASN A 172 7.98 0.19 -17.55
N ARG A 173 7.93 0.74 -16.33
CA ARG A 173 9.05 0.79 -15.40
C ARG A 173 8.58 0.33 -14.03
N LYS A 174 9.49 -0.29 -13.28
CA LYS A 174 9.30 -0.48 -11.84
C LYS A 174 10.61 -0.32 -11.12
N MET A 175 10.51 0.12 -9.88
CA MET A 175 11.62 0.18 -8.96
C MET A 175 11.31 -0.65 -7.73
N VAL A 176 12.24 -1.55 -7.38
CA VAL A 176 12.10 -2.48 -6.26
C VAL A 176 13.30 -2.39 -5.34
N CYS A 177 13.05 -2.53 -4.04
CA CYS A 177 14.08 -2.46 -3.02
C CYS A 177 13.85 -3.51 -1.94
N SER A 178 14.83 -4.39 -1.73
CA SER A 178 14.81 -5.34 -0.61
C SER A 178 15.21 -4.62 0.67
N LEU A 179 14.39 -4.75 1.71
CA LEU A 179 14.62 -4.18 3.04
C LEU A 179 15.22 -5.17 4.03
N THR A 180 15.38 -6.43 3.62
CA THR A 180 15.83 -7.54 4.48
C THR A 180 17.00 -8.31 3.85
N GLY A 181 17.63 -7.75 2.81
CA GLY A 181 18.85 -8.30 2.21
C GLY A 181 18.64 -9.60 1.40
N SER A 182 17.42 -9.84 0.89
CA SER A 182 17.16 -11.02 0.04
C SER A 182 17.88 -10.92 -1.32
N HIS A 183 18.14 -12.08 -1.94
CA HIS A 183 18.89 -12.18 -3.19
C HIS A 183 18.35 -11.22 -4.26
N LEU A 184 19.25 -10.42 -4.83
CA LEU A 184 18.96 -9.38 -5.81
C LEU A 184 18.20 -9.90 -7.04
N GLU A 185 18.35 -11.18 -7.37
CA GLU A 185 17.71 -11.85 -8.51
C GLU A 185 16.18 -11.97 -8.38
N GLN A 186 15.63 -11.84 -7.17
CA GLN A 186 14.19 -11.95 -6.93
C GLN A 186 13.40 -10.70 -7.35
N GLY A 187 14.07 -9.56 -7.60
CA GLY A 187 13.42 -8.28 -7.90
C GLY A 187 12.56 -8.31 -9.18
N VAL A 188 12.85 -9.22 -10.11
CA VAL A 188 12.07 -9.37 -11.35
C VAL A 188 10.63 -9.81 -11.09
N ALA A 189 10.39 -10.66 -10.09
CA ALA A 189 9.06 -11.17 -9.77
C ALA A 189 8.25 -10.20 -8.89
N VAL A 190 8.92 -9.28 -8.19
CA VAL A 190 8.30 -8.32 -7.27
C VAL A 190 7.52 -7.25 -8.06
N ASN A 191 6.23 -7.10 -7.78
CA ASN A 191 5.34 -6.14 -8.43
C ASN A 191 4.04 -5.93 -7.61
N LEU A 192 3.22 -4.96 -8.00
CA LEU A 192 1.90 -4.70 -7.42
C LEU A 192 0.74 -5.04 -8.38
N ALA A 193 0.92 -5.99 -9.31
CA ALA A 193 -0.08 -6.29 -10.35
C ALA A 193 -1.45 -6.69 -9.77
N ALA A 194 -1.46 -7.45 -8.67
CA ALA A 194 -2.70 -7.81 -7.99
C ALA A 194 -3.50 -6.58 -7.53
N SER A 195 -2.83 -5.58 -6.93
CA SER A 195 -3.51 -4.37 -6.47
C SER A 195 -3.88 -3.46 -7.65
N ARG A 196 -3.03 -3.32 -8.67
CA ARG A 196 -3.35 -2.55 -9.88
C ARG A 196 -4.60 -3.09 -10.58
N ARG A 197 -4.68 -4.40 -10.81
CA ARG A 197 -5.85 -5.04 -11.42
C ARG A 197 -7.13 -4.75 -10.64
N PHE A 198 -7.08 -4.90 -9.31
CA PHE A 198 -8.23 -4.57 -8.48
C PHE A 198 -8.59 -3.08 -8.53
N VAL A 199 -7.62 -2.18 -8.46
CA VAL A 199 -7.87 -0.72 -8.53
C VAL A 199 -8.50 -0.34 -9.87
N THR A 200 -7.98 -0.85 -10.99
CA THR A 200 -8.55 -0.64 -12.32
C THR A 200 -10.00 -1.15 -12.39
N TRP A 201 -10.26 -2.36 -11.89
CA TRP A 201 -11.62 -2.91 -11.81
C TRP A 201 -12.54 -2.09 -10.88
N LEU A 202 -12.02 -1.63 -9.74
CA LEU A 202 -12.77 -0.88 -8.73
C LEU A 202 -13.25 0.46 -9.28
N TRP A 203 -12.41 1.15 -10.07
CA TRP A 203 -12.79 2.42 -10.73
C TRP A 203 -13.90 2.27 -11.76
N GLN A 204 -14.13 1.06 -12.27
CA GLN A 204 -15.23 0.76 -13.18
C GLN A 204 -16.56 0.46 -12.45
N GLN A 205 -16.55 0.32 -11.11
CA GLN A 205 -17.75 -0.01 -10.34
C GLN A 205 -18.58 1.26 -10.08
N PRO A 206 -19.86 1.32 -10.53
CA PRO A 206 -20.71 2.49 -10.34
C PRO A 206 -20.88 2.90 -8.87
N GLU A 207 -20.95 1.92 -7.97
CA GLU A 207 -21.12 2.14 -6.54
C GLU A 207 -19.90 2.84 -5.91
N PHE A 208 -18.70 2.59 -6.46
CA PHE A 208 -17.47 3.25 -6.02
C PHE A 208 -17.33 4.66 -6.59
N GLN A 209 -17.73 4.89 -7.84
CA GLN A 209 -17.69 6.21 -8.47
C GLN A 209 -18.54 7.24 -7.72
N GLN A 210 -19.64 6.79 -7.08
CA GLN A 210 -20.51 7.64 -6.26
C GLN A 210 -20.05 7.77 -4.80
N SER A 211 -18.92 7.17 -4.42
CA SER A 211 -18.51 7.05 -3.01
C SER A 211 -18.33 8.39 -2.28
N ALA A 212 -17.96 9.46 -2.98
CA ALA A 212 -17.84 10.81 -2.42
C ALA A 212 -19.17 11.33 -1.82
N HIS A 213 -20.31 10.86 -2.33
CA HIS A 213 -21.63 11.24 -1.83
C HIS A 213 -22.06 10.47 -0.57
N TYR A 214 -21.33 9.42 -0.18
CA TYR A 214 -21.70 8.58 0.96
C TYR A 214 -20.95 8.92 2.25
N SER A 215 -21.47 8.43 3.37
CA SER A 215 -20.78 8.51 4.67
C SER A 215 -19.63 7.51 4.75
N ALA A 216 -18.65 7.74 5.64
CA ALA A 216 -17.51 6.84 5.82
C ALA A 216 -17.92 5.38 6.10
N LYS A 217 -18.98 5.18 6.91
CA LYS A 217 -19.59 3.88 7.17
C LYS A 217 -20.08 3.22 5.88
N ARG A 218 -20.83 3.96 5.06
CA ARG A 218 -21.41 3.43 3.82
C ARG A 218 -20.33 3.12 2.77
N VAL A 219 -19.33 3.98 2.62
CA VAL A 219 -18.18 3.71 1.73
C VAL A 219 -17.43 2.46 2.18
N THR A 220 -17.21 2.28 3.49
CA THR A 220 -16.58 1.07 4.03
C THR A 220 -17.40 -0.19 3.68
N GLN A 221 -18.72 -0.15 3.84
CA GLN A 221 -19.60 -1.27 3.46
C GLN A 221 -19.57 -1.57 1.96
N ILE A 222 -19.60 -0.55 1.10
CA ILE A 222 -19.51 -0.72 -0.35
C ILE A 222 -18.21 -1.42 -0.71
N LEU A 223 -17.07 -1.01 -0.15
CA LEU A 223 -15.78 -1.62 -0.46
C LEU A 223 -15.66 -3.06 0.05
N TYR A 224 -16.29 -3.43 1.16
CA TYR A 224 -16.38 -4.83 1.57
C TYR A 224 -17.17 -5.67 0.55
N LEU A 225 -18.34 -5.20 0.11
CA LEU A 225 -19.15 -5.90 -0.88
C LEU A 225 -18.42 -6.02 -2.23
N LEU A 226 -17.75 -4.95 -2.67
CA LEU A 226 -16.97 -4.97 -3.91
C LEU A 226 -15.75 -5.90 -3.81
N THR A 227 -15.13 -6.00 -2.63
CA THR A 227 -14.06 -6.96 -2.37
C THR A 227 -14.55 -8.41 -2.50
N GLU A 228 -15.71 -8.72 -1.94
CA GLU A 228 -16.33 -10.05 -2.06
C GLU A 228 -16.72 -10.35 -3.51
N LYS A 229 -17.34 -9.38 -4.20
CA LYS A 229 -17.67 -9.47 -5.63
C LYS A 229 -16.43 -9.76 -6.48
N TYR A 230 -15.36 -9.00 -6.29
CA TYR A 230 -14.11 -9.21 -7.00
C TYR A 230 -13.56 -10.63 -6.75
N ASN A 231 -13.40 -11.04 -5.50
CA ASN A 231 -12.90 -12.38 -5.20
C ASN A 231 -13.79 -13.49 -5.77
N SER A 232 -15.12 -13.33 -5.80
CA SER A 232 -16.03 -14.33 -6.38
C SER A 232 -15.89 -14.49 -7.90
N GLN A 233 -15.58 -13.40 -8.61
CA GLN A 233 -15.40 -13.42 -10.08
C GLN A 233 -14.08 -14.06 -10.50
N TRP A 234 -13.04 -13.95 -9.65
CA TRP A 234 -11.68 -14.37 -9.98
C TRP A 234 -11.23 -15.66 -9.28
N ASN A 235 -12.08 -16.29 -8.47
CA ASN A 235 -11.83 -17.61 -7.85
C ASN A 235 -11.91 -18.81 -8.83
N HIS A 236 -12.16 -18.57 -10.13
CA HIS A 236 -12.32 -19.60 -11.16
C HIS A 236 -11.20 -19.62 -12.22
N ILE A 237 -10.07 -18.94 -11.97
CA ILE A 237 -8.84 -19.01 -12.78
C ILE A 237 -7.73 -19.61 -11.92
#